data_AF-A0A1G6VII8-F1
#
_entry.id   AF-A0A1G6VII8-F1
#
_cell.length_a   1.000
_cell.length_b   1.000
_cell.length_c   1.000
_cell.angle_alpha   90.00
_cell.angle_beta   90.00
_cell.angle_gamma   90.00
#
_symmetry.space_group_name_H-M   'P 1'
#
loop_
_entity.id
_entity.type
_entity.pdbx_description
1 polymer ?
#
loop_
_entity_poly.entity_id
_entity_poly.type
_entity_poly.pdbx_seq_one_letter_code
_entity_poly.pdbx_strand_id
1 'polypeptide(L)'
;MGTMVATTGSYPFAHGRPFTVDDLEAMPDDGNRYELLDGMLLVSPAPGVRHQKIVVKLSRLLDEVCPRSLHVLVAPFAVRTARDIELRPDVLVAREEDLTEKLL
;
A
#
# COMPACT_ATOMS: atom_id res chain seq x y z
N MET A 1 2.69 7.71 22.05
CA MET A 1 3.99 7.99 21.40
C MET A 1 4.42 6.71 20.72
N GLY A 2 4.08 6.55 19.44
CA GLY A 2 4.50 5.39 18.67
C GLY A 2 5.91 5.64 18.19
N THR A 3 6.88 4.94 18.77
CA THR A 3 8.25 4.92 18.30
C THR A 3 8.23 4.45 16.85
N MET A 4 8.66 5.32 15.91
CA MET A 4 9.07 4.86 14.59
C MET A 4 10.32 4.01 14.81
N VAL A 5 10.14 2.70 14.92
CA VAL A 5 11.25 1.78 14.71
C VAL A 5 11.35 1.65 13.20
N ALA A 6 12.20 2.49 12.60
CA ALA A 6 12.80 2.15 11.33
C ALA A 6 13.66 0.91 11.59
N THR A 7 13.06 -0.27 11.53
CA THR A 7 13.84 -1.51 11.51
C THR A 7 14.55 -1.51 10.18
N THR A 8 15.85 -1.28 10.23
CA THR A 8 16.80 -1.40 9.13
C THR A 8 16.68 -2.79 8.49
N GLY A 9 15.86 -2.91 7.44
CA GLY A 9 16.01 -3.93 6.42
C GLY A 9 16.85 -3.33 5.30
N SER A 10 18.16 -3.49 5.37
CA SER A 10 19.13 -2.99 4.37
C SER A 10 19.09 -3.81 3.07
N TYR A 11 17.91 -4.05 2.50
CA TYR A 11 17.77 -4.78 1.25
C TYR A 11 17.19 -3.84 0.20
N PRO A 12 18.02 -3.00 -0.43
CA PRO A 12 17.63 -2.37 -1.69
C PRO A 12 17.48 -3.39 -2.82
N PHE A 13 17.94 -4.63 -2.62
CA PHE A 13 18.07 -5.62 -3.67
C PHE A 13 17.65 -7.03 -3.24
N ALA A 14 16.85 -7.70 -4.08
CA ALA A 14 16.64 -9.13 -4.06
C ALA A 14 17.77 -9.80 -4.86
N HIS A 15 18.61 -10.62 -4.22
CA HIS A 15 19.71 -11.32 -4.89
C HIS A 15 20.63 -10.42 -5.75
N GLY A 16 20.84 -9.15 -5.35
CA GLY A 16 21.71 -8.20 -6.05
C GLY A 16 21.05 -7.42 -7.20
N ARG A 17 19.74 -7.54 -7.42
CA ARG A 17 18.95 -6.68 -8.34
C ARG A 17 17.82 -5.96 -7.59
N PRO A 18 17.30 -4.82 -8.10
CA PRO A 18 16.13 -4.17 -7.50
C PRO A 18 14.97 -5.14 -7.32
N PHE A 19 14.20 -4.96 -6.25
CA PHE A 19 13.00 -5.74 -6.03
C PHE A 19 12.00 -5.44 -7.15
N THR A 20 11.24 -6.46 -7.53
CA THR A 20 10.10 -6.35 -8.43
C THR A 20 8.83 -6.76 -7.70
N VAL A 21 7.67 -6.45 -8.28
CA VAL A 21 6.37 -6.93 -7.79
C VAL A 21 6.36 -8.46 -7.62
N ASP A 22 6.97 -9.20 -8.54
CA ASP A 22 7.11 -10.67 -8.42
C ASP A 22 7.84 -11.11 -7.13
N ASP A 23 8.81 -10.32 -6.66
CA ASP A 23 9.54 -10.62 -5.41
C ASP A 23 8.68 -10.24 -4.19
N LEU A 24 7.86 -9.20 -4.32
CA LEU A 24 6.93 -8.73 -3.29
C LEU A 24 5.82 -9.77 -3.01
N GLU A 25 5.34 -10.46 -4.05
CA GLU A 25 4.34 -11.53 -3.94
C GLU A 25 4.87 -12.77 -3.22
N ALA A 26 6.18 -12.97 -3.21
CA ALA A 26 6.85 -14.05 -2.47
C ALA A 26 7.09 -13.72 -0.98
N MET A 27 6.75 -12.51 -0.52
CA MET A 27 6.97 -12.10 0.86
C MET A 27 6.06 -12.87 1.84
N PRO A 28 6.56 -13.15 3.06
CA PRO A 28 5.80 -13.88 4.05
C PRO A 28 4.61 -13.06 4.56
N ASP A 29 3.51 -13.74 4.91
CA ASP A 29 2.40 -13.16 5.67
C ASP A 29 2.74 -13.16 7.17
N ASP A 30 3.61 -12.25 7.57
CA ASP A 30 4.12 -12.13 8.95
C ASP A 30 3.54 -10.93 9.71
N GLY A 31 2.46 -10.35 9.19
CA GLY A 31 1.82 -9.16 9.74
C GLY A 31 2.55 -7.85 9.41
N ASN A 32 3.59 -7.88 8.57
CA ASN A 32 4.13 -6.67 7.96
C ASN A 32 3.41 -6.33 6.64
N ARG A 33 3.33 -5.04 6.37
CA ARG A 33 2.97 -4.49 5.07
C ARG A 33 4.24 -4.24 4.27
N TYR A 34 4.31 -4.90 3.12
CA TYR A 34 5.38 -4.74 2.15
C TYR A 34 4.90 -3.89 0.98
N GLU A 35 5.68 -2.87 0.65
CA GLU A 35 5.45 -1.96 -0.47
C GLU A 35 6.75 -1.79 -1.26
N LEU A 36 6.63 -1.35 -2.50
CA LEU A 36 7.75 -1.20 -3.42
C LEU A 36 7.70 0.18 -4.08
N LEU A 37 8.82 0.90 -4.01
CA LEU A 37 8.99 2.20 -4.64
C LEU A 37 10.33 2.26 -5.36
N ASP A 38 10.30 2.35 -6.69
CA ASP A 38 11.48 2.34 -7.57
C ASP A 38 12.46 1.19 -7.24
N GLY A 39 11.91 0.00 -7.00
CA GLY A 39 12.68 -1.19 -6.67
C GLY A 39 13.20 -1.27 -5.22
N MET A 40 12.90 -0.26 -4.39
CA MET A 40 13.21 -0.25 -2.96
C MET A 40 12.08 -0.87 -2.15
N LEU A 41 12.41 -1.87 -1.33
CA LEU A 41 11.45 -2.52 -0.45
C LEU A 41 11.18 -1.66 0.79
N LEU A 42 9.92 -1.27 0.98
CA LEU A 42 9.42 -0.58 2.17
C LEU A 42 8.69 -1.60 3.04
N VAL A 43 9.11 -1.69 4.31
CA VAL A 43 8.51 -2.60 5.30
C VAL A 43 7.97 -1.79 6.45
N SER A 44 6.68 -1.97 6.74
CA SER A 44 6.02 -1.34 7.88
C SER A 44 5.16 -2.36 8.63
N PRO A 45 4.98 -2.23 9.96
CA PRO A 45 4.08 -3.10 10.70
C PRO A 45 2.62 -2.86 10.29
N ALA A 46 1.76 -3.86 10.43
CA ALA A 46 0.33 -3.69 10.22
C ALA A 46 -0.26 -2.53 11.07
N PRO A 47 -1.19 -1.75 10.52
CA PRO A 47 -1.76 -0.59 11.19
C PRO A 47 -2.60 -0.97 12.43
N GLY A 48 -2.38 -0.25 13.54
CA GLY A 48 -3.14 -0.43 14.78
C GLY A 48 -4.51 0.28 14.82
N VAL A 49 -5.26 0.08 15.91
CA VAL A 49 -6.64 0.60 16.08
C VAL A 49 -6.78 2.12 15.86
N ARG A 50 -5.84 2.93 16.37
CA ARG A 50 -5.90 4.39 16.20
C ARG A 50 -5.80 4.79 14.72
N HIS A 51 -4.92 4.09 13.98
CA HIS A 51 -4.76 4.30 12.56
C HIS A 51 -6.06 3.98 11.81
N GLN A 52 -6.64 2.80 12.08
CA GLN A 52 -7.89 2.38 11.45
C GLN A 52 -9.07 3.33 11.75
N LYS A 53 -9.15 3.86 12.98
CA LYS A 53 -10.16 4.88 13.32
C LYS A 53 -10.03 6.17 12.49
N ILE A 54 -8.81 6.54 12.09
CA ILE A 54 -8.56 7.72 11.25
C ILE A 54 -8.92 7.41 9.81
N VAL A 55 -8.50 6.25 9.28
CA VAL A 55 -8.83 5.78 7.93
C VAL A 55 -10.33 5.82 7.67
N VAL A 56 -11.13 5.25 8.59
CA VAL A 56 -12.61 5.23 8.45
C VAL A 56 -13.24 6.62 8.46
N LYS A 57 -12.69 7.55 9.26
CA LYS A 57 -13.21 8.93 9.30
C LYS A 57 -12.84 9.69 8.03
N LEU A 58 -11.59 9.52 7.58
CA LEU A 58 -11.10 10.17 6.37
C LEU A 58 -11.84 9.66 5.12
N SER A 59 -12.03 8.35 4.99
CA SER A 59 -12.74 7.78 3.85
C SER A 59 -14.18 8.29 3.76
N ARG A 60 -14.90 8.40 4.88
CA ARG A 60 -16.24 8.99 4.92
C ARG A 60 -16.27 10.44 4.45
N LEU A 61 -15.35 11.27 4.95
CA LEU A 61 -15.27 12.68 4.56
C LEU A 61 -14.96 12.85 3.07
N LEU A 62 -14.11 11.99 2.52
CA LEU A 62 -13.79 12.00 1.09
C LEU A 62 -14.98 11.53 0.25
N ASP A 63 -15.67 10.47 0.69
CA ASP A 63 -16.83 9.89 0.00
C ASP A 63 -18.00 10.88 -0.08
N GLU A 64 -18.26 11.63 1.00
CA GLU A 64 -19.31 12.67 1.05
C GLU A 64 -19.19 13.75 -0.03
N VAL A 65 -17.96 14.05 -0.48
CA VAL A 65 -17.67 15.07 -1.50
C VAL A 65 -17.20 14.46 -2.82
N CYS A 66 -17.17 13.13 -2.93
CA CYS A 66 -16.61 12.43 -4.08
C CYS A 66 -17.50 12.62 -5.31
N PRO A 67 -16.97 13.13 -6.43
CA PRO A 67 -17.71 13.17 -7.70
C PRO A 67 -18.13 11.76 -8.13
N ARG A 68 -19.28 11.64 -8.81
CA ARG A 68 -19.83 10.35 -9.28
C ARG A 68 -18.90 9.55 -10.20
N SER A 69 -17.92 10.19 -10.82
CA SER A 69 -16.94 9.55 -11.70
C SER A 69 -15.73 8.96 -10.95
N LEU A 70 -15.68 9.11 -9.64
CA LEU A 70 -14.59 8.66 -8.78
C LEU A 70 -15.14 7.77 -7.65
N HIS A 71 -14.28 6.90 -7.14
CA HIS A 71 -14.56 5.97 -6.05
C HIS A 71 -13.58 6.20 -4.91
N VAL A 72 -14.06 6.14 -3.68
CA VAL A 72 -13.23 6.12 -2.47
C VAL A 72 -13.14 4.69 -1.95
N LEU A 73 -11.92 4.15 -1.89
CA LEU A 73 -11.62 2.81 -1.43
C LEU A 73 -10.72 2.86 -0.19
N VAL A 74 -10.85 1.85 0.67
CA VAL A 74 -9.99 1.67 1.85
C VAL A 74 -9.18 0.39 1.71
N ALA A 75 -7.99 0.37 2.31
CA ALA A 75 -7.11 -0.80 2.32
C ALA A 75 -7.81 -2.08 2.83
N PRO A 76 -7.37 -3.28 2.41
CA PRO A 76 -6.20 -3.54 1.55
C PRO A 76 -6.49 -3.33 0.05
N PHE A 77 -5.62 -2.58 -0.63
CA PHE A 77 -5.59 -2.46 -2.09
C PHE A 77 -4.17 -2.14 -2.55
N ALA A 78 -3.77 -2.66 -3.71
CA ALA A 78 -2.45 -2.44 -4.30
C ALA A 78 -2.55 -1.47 -5.48
N VAL A 79 -1.66 -0.48 -5.52
CA VAL A 79 -1.51 0.47 -6.63
C VAL A 79 -0.21 0.15 -7.35
N ARG A 80 -0.31 -0.51 -8.50
CA ARG A 80 0.80 -0.88 -9.37
C ARG A 80 0.87 0.08 -10.55
N THR A 81 2.00 0.76 -10.72
CA THR A 81 2.22 1.66 -11.88
C THR A 81 3.38 1.21 -12.76
N ALA A 82 4.25 0.34 -12.24
CA ALA A 82 5.38 -0.24 -12.94
C ALA A 82 5.75 -1.59 -12.29
N ARG A 83 6.66 -2.34 -12.91
CA ARG A 83 7.13 -3.63 -12.40
C ARG A 83 7.88 -3.51 -11.05
N ASP A 84 8.35 -2.32 -10.74
CA ASP A 84 9.14 -1.96 -9.58
C ASP A 84 8.43 -0.93 -8.69
N ILE A 85 7.11 -0.75 -8.85
CA ILE A 85 6.28 0.10 -8.01
C ILE A 85 4.97 -0.62 -7.66
N GLU A 86 4.79 -0.91 -6.37
CA GLU A 86 3.51 -1.32 -5.77
C GLU A 86 3.36 -0.64 -4.41
N LEU A 87 2.41 0.28 -4.31
CA LEU A 87 2.07 0.94 -3.05
C LEU A 87 0.76 0.38 -2.49
N ARG A 88 0.63 0.41 -1.16
CA ARG A 88 -0.57 -0.05 -0.45
C ARG A 88 -1.12 1.10 0.39
N PRO A 89 -1.82 2.05 -0.24
CA PRO A 89 -2.37 3.20 0.46
C PRO A 89 -3.47 2.78 1.41
N ASP A 90 -3.65 3.55 2.49
CA ASP A 90 -4.72 3.28 3.46
C ASP A 90 -6.10 3.73 2.95
N VAL A 91 -6.14 4.78 2.13
CA VAL A 91 -7.33 5.29 1.41
C VAL A 91 -6.91 5.66 -0.02
N LEU A 92 -7.69 5.23 -1.01
CA LEU A 92 -7.49 5.53 -2.43
C LEU A 92 -8.71 6.26 -2.98
N VAL A 93 -8.49 7.27 -3.81
CA VAL A 93 -9.54 7.87 -4.65
C VAL A 93 -9.14 7.68 -6.11
N ALA A 94 -9.96 6.99 -6.90
CA ALA A 94 -9.62 6.62 -8.28
C ALA A 94 -10.84 6.69 -9.21
N ARG A 95 -10.60 6.77 -10.52
CA ARG A 95 -11.64 6.58 -11.54
C ARG A 95 -11.94 5.09 -11.65
N GLU A 96 -13.19 4.75 -11.97
CA GLU A 96 -13.61 3.35 -12.20
C GLU A 96 -12.73 2.64 -13.24
N GLU A 97 -12.37 3.35 -14.31
CA GLU A 97 -11.53 2.81 -15.41
C GLU A 97 -10.08 2.50 -15.03
N ASP A 98 -9.59 3.04 -13.90
CA ASP A 98 -8.25 2.76 -13.38
C ASP A 98 -8.26 1.57 -12.37
N LEU A 99 -9.43 1.06 -12.00
CA LEU A 99 -9.57 -0.02 -11.03
C LEU A 99 -9.59 -1.39 -11.69
N THR A 100 -9.02 -2.39 -11.01
CA THR A 100 -8.99 -3.78 -11.46
C THR A 100 -9.66 -4.70 -10.44
N GLU A 101 -10.42 -5.69 -10.91
CA GLU A 101 -11.07 -6.67 -10.03
C GLU A 101 -10.11 -7.74 -9.49
N LYS A 102 -8.96 -7.92 -10.14
CA LYS A 102 -7.93 -8.88 -9.74
C LYS A 102 -6.65 -8.15 -9.33
N LEU A 103 -5.93 -8.76 -8.39
CA LEU A 103 -4.49 -8.60 -8.26
C LEU A 103 -3.88 -9.11 -9.57
N LEU A 104 -3.61 -8.21 -10.52
CA LEU A 104 -2.92 -8.51 -11.79
C LEU A 104 -1.43 -8.41 -11.59
#